data_AF-A0A9D2F4Z9-F1
#
_entry.id   AF-A0A9D2F4Z9-F1
#
_cell.length_a   1.000
_cell.length_b   1.000
_cell.length_c   1.000
_cell.angle_alpha   90.00
_cell.angle_beta   90.00
_cell.angle_gamma   90.00
#
_symmetry.space_group_name_H-M   'P 1'
#
loop_
_entity.id
_entity.type
_entity.pdbx_description
1 polymer ?
#
loop_
_entity_poly.entity_id
_entity_poly.type
_entity_poly.pdbx_seq_one_letter_code
_entity_poly.pdbx_strand_id
1 'polypeptide(L)' 'PNVKRVKAIVDGSPKYIYACTRCLRSGKVTRAV' A
#
# COMPACT_ATOMS: atom_id res chain seq x y z
N PRO A 1 14.41 -2.08 3.91
CA PRO A 1 14.38 -1.38 2.59
C PRO A 1 13.78 -2.27 1.48
N ASN A 2 12.51 -2.64 1.62
CA ASN A 2 11.79 -3.45 0.63
C ASN A 2 10.52 -2.67 0.27
N VAL A 3 10.67 -1.64 -0.55
CA VAL A 3 9.57 -0.78 -1.00
C VAL A 3 9.08 -1.33 -2.33
N LYS A 4 7.76 -1.52 -2.46
CA LYS A 4 7.13 -2.06 -3.66
C LYS A 4 6.01 -1.14 -4.12
N ARG A 5 5.81 -1.05 -5.43
CA ARG A 5 4.65 -0.35 -6.00
C ARG A 5 3.42 -1.25 -5.84
N VAL A 6 2.38 -0.73 -5.18
CA VAL A 6 1.14 -1.46 -4.92
C VAL A 6 -0.06 -0.57 -5.20
N LYS A 7 -1.19 -1.19 -5.55
CA LYS A 7 -2.49 -0.52 -5.63
C LYS A 7 -3.08 -0.48 -4.22
N ALA A 8 -3.21 0.72 -3.66
CA ALA A 8 -3.75 0.94 -2.33
C ALA A 8 -4.93 1.90 -2.40
N ILE A 9 -5.86 1.76 -1.47
CA ILE A 9 -6.93 2.75 -1.28
C ILE A 9 -6.33 3.89 -0.47
N VAL A 10 -6.27 5.07 -1.08
CA VAL A 10 -5.82 6.31 -0.45
C VAL A 10 -6.96 7.30 -0.61
N ASP A 11 -7.49 7.79 0.52
CA ASP A 11 -8.61 8.72 0.58
C ASP A 11 -9.87 8.22 -0.16
N GLY A 12 -10.16 6.92 -0.06
CA GLY A 12 -11.33 6.28 -0.71
C GLY A 12 -11.17 6.00 -2.20
N SER A 13 -10.03 6.35 -2.80
CA SER A 13 -9.74 6.10 -4.22
C SER A 13 -8.56 5.14 -4.39
N PRO A 14 -8.60 4.19 -5.35
CA PRO A 14 -7.47 3.30 -5.60
C PRO A 14 -6.35 4.06 -6.34
N LYS A 15 -5.19 4.20 -5.69
CA LYS A 15 -3.98 4.83 -6.25
C LYS A 15 -2.79 3.87 -6.20
N TYR A 16 -1.84 4.06 -7.10
CA TYR A 16 -0.56 3.36 -7.03
C TYR A 16 0.40 4.13 -6.13
N ILE A 17 0.85 3.49 -5.05
CA ILE A 17 1.80 4.08 -4.11
C ILE A 17 2.99 3.15 -3.88
N TYR A 18 4.09 3.74 -3.42
CA TYR A 18 5.25 3.00 -2.95
C TYR A 18 5.06 2.66 -1.47
N ALA A 19 4.76 1.40 -1.19
CA ALA A 19 4.57 0.92 0.17
C ALA A 19 5.74 0.03 0.59
N CYS A 20 6.20 0.19 1.82
CA CYS A 20 7.18 -0.71 2.39
C CYS A 20 6.53 -2.08 2.68
N THR A 21 7.21 -3.18 2.44
CA THR A 21 6.71 -4.54 2.75
C THR A 21 6.39 -4.72 4.22
N ARG A 22 7.09 -4.01 5.13
CA ARG A 22 6.73 -3.90 6.55
C ARG A 22 5.36 -3.24 6.73
N CYS A 23 5.10 -2.16 6.01
CA CYS A 23 3.84 -1.41 6.05
C CYS A 23 2.67 -2.27 5.55
N LEU A 24 2.93 -3.08 4.50
CA LEU A 24 1.96 -4.04 3.97
C LEU A 24 1.70 -5.20 4.95
N ARG A 25 2.73 -5.68 5.67
CA ARG A 25 2.58 -6.73 6.70
C ARG A 25 1.89 -6.22 7.96
N SER A 26 2.17 -4.98 8.37
CA SER A 26 1.56 -4.34 9.54
C SER A 26 0.13 -3.85 9.30
N GLY A 27 -0.45 -4.07 8.11
CA GLY A 27 -1.81 -3.62 7.80
C GLY A 27 -1.99 -2.10 7.73
N LYS A 28 -0.90 -1.32 7.74
CA LYS A 28 -0.95 0.16 7.66
C LYS A 28 -1.36 0.67 6.29
N VAL A 29 -1.35 -0.20 5.28
CA VAL A 29 -1.73 0.13 3.90
C VAL A 29 -2.79 -0.86 3.45
N THR A 30 -4.00 -0.36 3.21
CA THR A 30 -5.11 -1.14 2.67
C THR A 30 -4.90 -1.31 1.18
N ARG A 31 -4.65 -2.55 0.74
CA ARG A 31 -4.61 -2.85 -0.70
C ARG A 31 -6.00 -2.67 -1.27
N ALA A 32 -6.09 -1.99 -2.41
CA ALA A 32 -7.31 -2.04 -3.19
C ALA A 32 -7.38 -3.43 -3.81
N VAL A 33 -8.32 -4.26 -3.33
CA VAL A 33 -8.64 -5.56 -3.93
C VAL A 33 -9.29 -5.34 -5.29
#